data_AF-A0A2Z5WSZ6-F1
#
_entry.id   AF-A0A2Z5WSZ6-F1
#
_cell.length_a   1.000
_cell.length_b   1.000
_cell.length_c   1.000
_cell.angle_alpha   90.00
_cell.angle_beta   90.00
_cell.angle_gamma   90.00
#
_symmetry.space_group_name_H-M   'P 1'
#
loop_
_entity.id
_entity.type
_entity.pdbx_description
1 polymer ?
#
loop_
_entity_poly.entity_id
_entity_poly.type
_entity_poly.pdbx_seq_one_letter_code
_entity_poly.pdbx_strand_id
1 'polypeptide(L)'
;MKADFYYSQRKYECSVVSLSGDQGEIKELRIRNPEGEILAVQQGQKIALRGKSRATSQEVDILKSNYYNLVKAAVTALELEEKQKLIKDKDEQIRLLNAEIAIFREKANLSESERQEIFHLRDQIKALSEQQKPSTFNYNEQEIETKLLKRLGTNAWNQIEISSRNDLFSAYKHKYLVESDIFTENFSDYKPSCLYIASVVEREIVHSFFKGFYRFMCQQYSHQKEFVIAGVTLRNRGKYTIGSLPYLIAKEWDTFNESVLNQEYLSNDDRDRLYYQKLNDQKISSSDRQLVNEFLEQWQHPLSQWLRSNSKAASKIDQVAKLRNLTAHPMPIYKWQFTELWLLVIGGKTKSGRTQKGLLKEIYERAVP
;
A
#
# COMPACT_ATOMS: atom_id res chain seq x y z
N MET A 1 6.43 -24.72 14.19
CA MET A 1 5.01 -24.31 14.40
C MET A 1 4.14 -25.06 13.40
N LYS A 2 2.90 -25.42 13.74
CA LYS A 2 1.97 -26.15 12.87
C LYS A 2 0.56 -25.57 12.98
N ALA A 3 -0.21 -25.58 11.89
CA ALA A 3 -1.61 -25.19 11.88
C ALA A 3 -2.39 -25.98 10.81
N ASP A 4 -3.69 -26.16 11.01
CA ASP A 4 -4.62 -26.73 10.03
C ASP A 4 -5.43 -25.61 9.38
N PHE A 5 -5.70 -25.72 8.07
CA PHE A 5 -6.54 -24.74 7.37
C PHE A 5 -7.30 -25.34 6.20
N TYR A 6 -8.33 -24.61 5.73
CA TYR A 6 -9.11 -24.99 4.56
C TYR A 6 -8.83 -24.04 3.40
N TYR A 7 -8.58 -24.61 2.22
CA TYR A 7 -8.44 -23.85 0.99
C TYR A 7 -9.14 -24.60 -0.15
N SER A 8 -9.99 -23.91 -0.91
CA SER A 8 -10.81 -24.52 -1.98
C SER A 8 -11.54 -25.79 -1.53
N GLN A 9 -12.17 -25.75 -0.35
CA GLN A 9 -12.91 -26.86 0.29
C GLN A 9 -12.07 -28.11 0.63
N ARG A 10 -10.73 -28.01 0.61
CA ARG A 10 -9.83 -29.10 1.04
C ARG A 10 -9.10 -28.71 2.32
N LYS A 11 -8.90 -29.69 3.20
CA LYS A 11 -8.12 -29.53 4.44
C LYS A 11 -6.63 -29.67 4.15
N TYR A 12 -5.82 -28.76 4.67
CA TYR A 12 -4.36 -28.79 4.57
C TYR A 12 -3.75 -28.65 5.97
N GLU A 13 -2.55 -29.21 6.15
CA GLU A 13 -1.70 -28.99 7.32
C GLU A 13 -0.52 -28.11 6.86
N CYS A 14 -0.25 -27.01 7.55
CA CYS A 14 0.95 -26.21 7.31
C CYS A 14 1.88 -26.21 8.52
N SER A 15 3.17 -26.07 8.25
CA SER A 15 4.19 -25.97 9.29
C SER A 15 5.37 -25.12 8.84
N VAL A 16 6.05 -24.49 9.80
CA VAL A 16 7.31 -23.76 9.56
C VAL A 16 8.44 -24.52 10.23
N VAL A 17 9.50 -24.77 9.46
CA VAL A 17 10.74 -25.40 9.90
C VAL A 17 11.90 -24.45 9.61
N SER A 18 12.78 -24.22 10.59
CA SER A 18 14.05 -23.54 10.35
C SER A 18 15.04 -24.53 9.74
N LEU A 19 15.66 -24.16 8.62
CA LEU A 19 16.76 -24.88 8.01
C LEU A 19 18.06 -24.12 8.28
N SER A 20 19.09 -24.83 8.72
CA SER A 20 20.45 -24.29 8.83
C SER A 20 21.08 -24.24 7.44
N GLY A 21 21.40 -23.04 6.95
CA GLY A 21 22.15 -22.85 5.71
C GLY A 21 23.44 -22.06 5.93
N ASP A 22 24.29 -21.99 4.90
CA ASP A 22 25.60 -21.30 4.95
C ASP A 22 25.53 -19.79 5.27
N GLN A 23 24.34 -19.18 5.18
CA GLN A 23 24.08 -17.76 5.46
C GLN A 23 23.14 -17.52 6.66
N GLY A 24 22.85 -18.55 7.47
CA GLY A 24 22.02 -18.44 8.68
C GLY A 24 20.77 -19.35 8.64
N GLU A 25 19.85 -19.15 9.60
CA GLU A 25 18.58 -19.87 9.64
C GLU A 25 17.62 -19.36 8.55
N ILE A 26 17.26 -20.22 7.61
CA ILE A 26 16.27 -19.95 6.57
C ILE A 26 14.97 -20.66 6.95
N LYS A 27 13.85 -19.93 6.99
CA LYS A 27 12.54 -20.53 7.27
C LYS A 27 11.99 -21.22 6.02
N GLU A 28 11.48 -22.43 6.18
CA GLU A 28 10.79 -23.19 5.13
C GLU A 28 9.33 -23.42 5.57
N LEU A 29 8.39 -22.94 4.75
CA LEU A 29 6.97 -23.23 4.88
C LEU A 29 6.68 -24.57 4.18
N ARG A 30 6.05 -25.49 4.90
CA ARG A 30 5.60 -26.80 4.38
C ARG A 30 4.10 -26.88 4.44
N ILE A 31 3.46 -27.12 3.30
CA ILE A 31 2.00 -27.29 3.18
C ILE A 31 1.74 -28.71 2.70
N ARG A 32 1.09 -29.52 3.53
CA ARG A 32 0.70 -30.89 3.23
C ARG A 32 -0.76 -30.93 2.79
N ASN A 33 -1.02 -31.56 1.64
CA ASN A 33 -2.37 -31.82 1.15
C ASN A 33 -2.95 -33.14 1.74
N PRO A 34 -4.25 -33.41 1.56
CA PRO A 34 -4.87 -34.67 2.00
C PRO A 34 -4.21 -35.93 1.42
N GLU A 35 -3.65 -35.83 0.21
CA GLU A 35 -2.98 -36.92 -0.49
C GLU A 35 -1.55 -37.21 0.01
N GLY A 36 -1.07 -36.43 1.00
CA GLY A 36 0.25 -36.57 1.62
C GLY A 36 1.41 -35.94 0.84
N GLU A 37 1.15 -35.23 -0.25
CA GLU A 37 2.15 -34.40 -0.93
C GLU A 37 2.44 -33.13 -0.14
N ILE A 38 3.71 -32.72 -0.14
CA ILE A 38 4.18 -31.52 0.54
C ILE A 38 4.63 -30.51 -0.51
N LEU A 39 4.12 -29.28 -0.38
CA LEU A 39 4.67 -28.09 -1.03
C LEU A 39 5.62 -27.40 -0.04
N ALA A 40 6.91 -27.39 -0.33
CA ALA A 40 7.94 -26.75 0.48
C ALA A 40 8.39 -25.44 -0.20
N VAL A 41 8.19 -24.32 0.50
CA VAL A 41 8.53 -22.97 0.05
C VAL A 41 9.56 -22.39 1.01
N GLN A 42 10.76 -22.13 0.51
CA GLN A 42 11.79 -21.44 1.30
C GLN A 42 11.51 -19.94 1.31
N GLN A 43 11.81 -19.29 2.44
CA GLN A 43 11.63 -17.86 2.60
C GLN A 43 12.35 -17.08 1.49
N GLY A 44 11.60 -16.20 0.80
CA GLY A 44 12.12 -15.37 -0.28
C GLY A 44 12.28 -16.07 -1.64
N GLN A 45 11.99 -17.37 -1.75
CA GLN A 45 12.06 -18.12 -3.01
C GLN A 45 10.71 -18.18 -3.72
N LYS A 46 10.74 -18.12 -5.05
CA LYS A 46 9.56 -18.22 -5.93
C LYS A 46 9.32 -19.63 -6.46
N ILE A 47 10.35 -20.45 -6.43
CA ILE A 47 10.26 -21.86 -6.80
C ILE A 47 10.09 -22.66 -5.52
N ALA A 48 9.07 -23.49 -5.50
CA ALA A 48 8.79 -24.43 -4.42
C ALA A 48 9.02 -25.85 -4.89
N LEU A 49 9.31 -26.73 -3.93
CA LEU A 49 9.43 -28.16 -4.17
C LEU A 49 8.11 -28.84 -3.80
N ARG A 50 7.48 -29.51 -4.77
CA ARG A 50 6.25 -30.28 -4.55
C ARG A 50 6.51 -31.77 -4.69
N GLY A 51 6.25 -32.54 -3.64
CA GLY A 51 6.30 -33.99 -3.72
C GLY A 51 6.14 -34.67 -2.37
N LYS A 52 6.16 -36.00 -2.36
CA LYS A 52 6.14 -36.81 -1.13
C LYS A 52 7.52 -36.87 -0.45
N SER A 53 8.59 -36.63 -1.20
CA SER A 53 9.97 -36.54 -0.71
C SER A 53 10.74 -35.48 -1.49
N ARG A 54 11.82 -34.93 -0.91
CA ARG A 54 12.71 -33.99 -1.61
C ARG A 54 13.42 -34.62 -2.81
N ALA A 55 13.69 -35.93 -2.76
CA ALA A 55 14.36 -36.64 -3.86
C ALA A 55 13.46 -36.81 -5.09
N THR A 56 12.14 -36.79 -4.90
CA THR A 56 11.14 -36.98 -5.96
C THR A 56 10.28 -35.73 -6.17
N SER A 57 10.70 -34.58 -5.64
CA SER A 57 9.90 -33.36 -5.70
C SER A 57 10.08 -32.64 -7.03
N GLN A 58 8.97 -32.19 -7.59
CA GLN A 58 8.92 -31.34 -8.77
C GLN A 58 9.07 -29.88 -8.36
N GLU A 59 9.87 -29.12 -9.10
CA GLU A 59 9.94 -27.67 -8.97
C GLU A 59 8.68 -27.05 -9.55
N VAL A 60 8.01 -26.21 -8.75
CA VAL A 60 6.80 -25.50 -9.15
C VAL A 60 6.94 -24.01 -8.85
N ASP A 61 6.54 -23.18 -9.81
CA ASP A 61 6.47 -21.73 -9.63
C ASP A 61 5.24 -21.35 -8.80
N ILE A 62 5.48 -20.75 -7.64
CA ILE A 62 4.42 -20.36 -6.70
C ILE A 62 3.69 -19.10 -7.13
N LEU A 63 4.19 -18.34 -8.11
CA LEU A 63 3.52 -17.15 -8.64
C LEU A 63 2.29 -17.49 -9.49
N LYS A 64 2.12 -18.76 -9.88
CA LYS A 64 0.89 -19.23 -10.52
C LYS A 64 -0.27 -19.17 -9.52
N SER A 65 -1.42 -18.66 -9.95
CA SER A 65 -2.54 -18.21 -9.08
C SER A 65 -2.95 -19.21 -7.99
N ASN A 66 -2.91 -20.50 -8.28
CA ASN A 66 -3.38 -21.54 -7.37
C ASN A 66 -2.40 -21.79 -6.21
N TYR A 67 -1.09 -21.66 -6.45
CA TYR A 67 -0.08 -21.85 -5.42
C TYR A 67 0.08 -20.61 -4.56
N TYR A 68 0.06 -19.41 -5.16
CA TYR A 68 0.15 -18.16 -4.42
C TYR A 68 -0.94 -18.03 -3.34
N ASN A 69 -2.19 -18.26 -3.73
CA ASN A 69 -3.32 -18.18 -2.80
C ASN A 69 -3.29 -19.27 -1.72
N LEU A 70 -2.82 -20.48 -2.06
CA LEU A 70 -2.64 -21.57 -1.11
C LEU A 70 -1.56 -21.23 -0.07
N VAL A 71 -0.43 -20.68 -0.51
CA VAL A 71 0.65 -20.22 0.37
C VAL A 71 0.15 -19.14 1.32
N LYS A 72 -0.58 -18.14 0.79
CA LYS A 72 -1.16 -17.07 1.62
C LYS A 72 -2.13 -17.58 2.67
N ALA A 73 -2.97 -18.56 2.32
CA ALA A 73 -3.89 -19.18 3.27
C ALA A 73 -3.14 -19.94 4.38
N ALA A 74 -2.08 -20.66 4.03
CA ALA A 74 -1.24 -21.36 4.99
C ALA A 74 -0.52 -20.43 5.98
N VAL A 75 0.04 -19.32 5.49
CA VAL A 75 0.69 -18.30 6.33
C VAL A 75 -0.31 -17.67 7.29
N THR A 76 -1.49 -17.30 6.78
CA THR A 76 -2.57 -16.72 7.60
C THR A 76 -2.99 -17.67 8.74
N ALA A 77 -3.08 -18.97 8.45
CA ALA A 77 -3.43 -19.98 9.45
C ALA A 77 -2.35 -20.13 10.54
N LEU A 78 -1.08 -20.08 10.14
CA LEU A 78 0.06 -20.12 11.05
C LEU A 78 0.09 -18.91 11.99
N GLU A 79 -0.14 -17.71 11.46
CA GLU A 79 -0.26 -16.49 12.29
C GLU A 79 -1.44 -16.56 13.26
N LEU A 80 -2.57 -17.12 12.81
CA LEU A 80 -3.75 -17.26 13.66
C LEU A 80 -3.50 -18.22 14.82
N GLU A 81 -2.85 -19.36 14.56
CA GLU A 81 -2.48 -20.34 15.58
C GLU A 81 -1.47 -19.75 16.59
N GLU A 82 -0.47 -18.99 16.11
CA GLU A 82 0.49 -18.29 16.97
C GLU A 82 -0.21 -17.29 17.90
N LYS A 83 -1.15 -16.51 17.36
CA LYS A 83 -1.95 -15.56 18.16
C LYS A 83 -2.85 -16.27 19.16
N GLN A 84 -3.50 -17.37 18.77
CA GLN A 84 -4.33 -18.15 19.69
C GLN A 84 -3.52 -18.75 20.83
N LYS A 85 -2.31 -19.25 20.54
CA LYS A 85 -1.40 -19.74 21.57
C LYS A 85 -1.00 -18.61 22.53
N LEU A 86 -0.63 -17.45 22.00
CA LEU A 86 -0.29 -16.28 22.82
C LEU A 86 -1.45 -15.80 23.69
N ILE A 87 -2.69 -15.83 23.18
CA ILE A 87 -3.89 -15.49 23.96
C ILE A 87 -4.07 -16.49 25.10
N LYS A 88 -3.97 -17.79 24.83
CA LYS A 88 -4.07 -18.83 25.88
C LYS A 88 -3.00 -18.66 26.97
N ASP A 89 -1.76 -18.38 26.57
CA ASP A 89 -0.66 -18.15 27.52
C ASP A 89 -0.92 -16.91 28.38
N LYS A 90 -1.48 -15.83 27.80
CA LYS A 90 -1.87 -14.63 28.54
C LYS A 90 -3.07 -14.84 29.45
N ASP A 91 -4.08 -15.59 29.01
CA ASP A 91 -5.25 -15.92 29.83
C ASP A 91 -4.86 -16.77 31.05
N GLU A 92 -3.91 -17.69 30.88
CA GLU A 92 -3.37 -18.46 32.01
C GLU A 92 -2.58 -17.58 32.98
N GLN A 93 -1.75 -16.65 32.46
CA GLN A 93 -1.09 -15.65 33.32
C GLN A 93 -2.09 -14.78 34.09
N ILE A 94 -3.17 -14.34 33.44
CA ILE A 94 -4.24 -13.56 34.10
C ILE A 94 -4.93 -14.42 35.15
N ARG A 95 -5.17 -15.72 34.88
CA ARG A 95 -5.78 -16.64 35.85
C ARG A 95 -4.91 -16.83 37.09
N LEU A 96 -3.60 -17.07 36.89
CA LEU A 96 -2.63 -17.19 37.97
C LEU A 96 -2.53 -15.91 38.77
N LEU A 97 -2.46 -14.75 38.10
CA LEU A 97 -2.40 -13.45 38.76
C LEU A 97 -3.68 -13.15 39.56
N ASN A 98 -4.86 -13.54 39.05
CA ASN A 98 -6.12 -13.39 39.78
C ASN A 98 -6.23 -14.33 40.98
N ALA A 99 -5.74 -15.55 40.87
CA ALA A 99 -5.66 -16.48 42.00
C ALA A 99 -4.68 -15.98 43.07
N GLU A 100 -3.55 -15.43 42.64
CA GLU A 100 -2.57 -14.78 43.51
C GLU A 100 -3.18 -13.55 44.20
N ILE A 101 -3.86 -12.65 43.47
CA ILE A 101 -4.59 -11.51 44.05
C ILE A 101 -5.65 -11.97 45.06
N ALA A 102 -6.34 -13.08 44.81
CA ALA A 102 -7.34 -13.62 45.73
C ALA A 102 -6.69 -14.12 47.03
N ILE A 103 -5.60 -14.87 46.93
CA ILE A 103 -4.79 -15.33 48.09
C ILE A 103 -4.22 -14.13 48.86
N PHE A 104 -3.78 -13.09 48.15
CA PHE A 104 -3.27 -11.85 48.74
C PHE A 104 -4.35 -11.01 49.43
N ARG A 105 -5.58 -11.00 48.89
CA ARG A 105 -6.73 -10.35 49.54
C ARG A 105 -7.16 -11.10 50.81
N GLU A 106 -7.05 -12.42 50.83
CA GLU A 106 -7.29 -13.25 52.01
C GLU A 106 -6.20 -13.05 53.09
N LYS A 107 -4.95 -12.86 52.67
CA LYS A 107 -3.79 -12.58 53.56
C LYS A 107 -3.58 -11.08 53.81
N ALA A 108 -4.64 -10.33 54.10
CA ALA A 108 -4.54 -8.93 54.50
C ALA A 108 -3.94 -8.78 55.92
N ASN A 109 -2.61 -8.94 56.01
CA ASN A 109 -1.68 -8.43 57.02
C ASN A 109 -0.24 -8.62 56.50
N LEU A 110 0.13 -7.94 55.41
CA LEU A 110 1.47 -8.02 54.81
C LEU A 110 2.36 -6.85 55.24
N SER A 111 3.63 -7.16 55.49
CA SER A 111 4.65 -6.22 55.92
C SER A 111 5.20 -5.36 54.77
N GLU A 112 5.84 -4.25 55.09
CA GLU A 112 6.33 -3.26 54.12
C GLU A 112 7.44 -3.81 53.20
N SER A 113 8.21 -4.78 53.70
CA SER A 113 9.24 -5.52 52.95
C SER A 113 8.67 -6.27 51.75
N GLU A 114 7.56 -6.99 51.96
CA GLU A 114 6.92 -7.80 50.94
C GLU A 114 6.29 -6.93 49.84
N ARG A 115 5.86 -5.70 50.18
CA ARG A 115 5.37 -4.73 49.19
C ARG A 115 6.47 -4.21 48.26
N GLN A 116 7.70 -4.05 48.76
CA GLN A 116 8.83 -3.60 47.95
C GLN A 116 9.30 -4.71 46.99
N GLU A 117 9.29 -5.96 47.43
CA GLU A 117 9.65 -7.11 46.59
C GLU A 117 8.62 -7.33 45.46
N ILE A 118 7.33 -7.14 45.75
CA ILE A 118 6.26 -7.15 44.73
C ILE A 118 6.48 -6.03 43.70
N PHE A 119 6.88 -4.84 44.12
CA PHE A 119 7.13 -3.72 43.21
C PHE A 119 8.31 -4.04 42.28
N HIS A 120 9.38 -4.62 42.82
CA HIS A 120 10.56 -5.01 42.08
C HIS A 120 10.28 -6.15 41.07
N LEU A 121 9.53 -7.18 41.47
CA LEU A 121 9.13 -8.28 40.58
C LEU A 121 8.22 -7.78 39.44
N ARG A 122 7.33 -6.82 39.73
CA ARG A 122 6.44 -6.22 38.73
C ARG A 122 7.21 -5.41 37.69
N ASP A 123 8.22 -4.66 38.11
CA ASP A 123 9.11 -3.92 37.20
C ASP A 123 10.00 -4.85 36.38
N GLN A 124 10.48 -5.96 36.95
CA GLN A 124 11.19 -7.00 36.19
C GLN A 124 10.29 -7.68 35.15
N ILE A 125 9.05 -8.02 35.49
CA ILE A 125 8.08 -8.60 34.54
C ILE A 125 7.79 -7.61 33.42
N LYS A 126 7.65 -6.32 33.73
CA LYS A 126 7.45 -5.26 32.72
C LYS A 126 8.65 -5.12 31.78
N ALA A 127 9.87 -5.14 32.32
CA ALA A 127 11.10 -5.08 31.53
C ALA A 127 11.29 -6.32 30.64
N LEU A 128 10.97 -7.51 31.15
CA LEU A 128 11.03 -8.76 30.37
C LEU A 128 9.95 -8.82 29.27
N SER A 129 8.76 -8.28 29.55
CA SER A 129 7.67 -8.10 28.57
C SER A 129 8.05 -7.13 27.45
N GLU A 130 8.81 -6.07 27.75
CA GLU A 130 9.28 -5.10 26.75
C GLU A 130 10.36 -5.69 25.82
N GLN A 131 11.12 -6.69 26.28
CA GLN A 131 12.15 -7.39 25.49
C GLN A 131 11.60 -8.52 24.60
N GLN A 132 10.45 -9.12 24.94
CA GLN A 132 9.77 -10.15 24.14
C GLN A 132 8.59 -9.58 23.33
N LYS A 133 8.81 -8.52 22.54
CA LYS A 133 7.82 -8.07 21.55
C LYS A 133 8.08 -8.77 20.20
N PRO A 134 7.45 -9.91 19.88
CA PRO A 134 7.16 -10.17 18.48
C PRO A 134 6.26 -9.03 18.02
N SER A 135 6.57 -8.44 16.87
CA SER A 135 5.80 -7.38 16.22
C SER A 135 4.38 -7.88 15.91
N THR A 136 3.55 -7.96 16.94
CA THR A 136 2.14 -8.28 16.84
C THR A 136 1.45 -7.02 16.37
N PHE A 137 0.95 -7.08 15.13
CA PHE A 137 0.22 -5.99 14.49
C PHE A 137 -0.95 -5.54 15.37
N ASN A 138 -0.83 -4.33 15.90
CA ASN A 138 -1.95 -3.60 16.47
C ASN A 138 -2.37 -2.55 15.44
N TYR A 139 -3.47 -2.81 14.72
CA TYR A 139 -4.07 -1.84 13.83
C TYR A 139 -4.56 -0.65 14.67
N ASN A 140 -3.76 0.41 14.73
CA ASN A 140 -4.15 1.66 15.38
C ASN A 140 -4.40 2.74 14.32
N GLU A 141 -5.67 3.04 14.09
CA GLU A 141 -6.11 4.02 13.11
C GLU A 141 -5.57 5.43 13.43
N GLN A 142 -5.48 5.81 14.71
CA GLN A 142 -4.95 7.11 15.13
C GLN A 142 -3.46 7.27 14.80
N GLU A 143 -2.69 6.18 14.89
CA GLU A 143 -1.28 6.18 14.52
C GLU A 143 -1.11 6.35 12.99
N ILE A 144 -1.94 5.67 12.21
CA ILE A 144 -1.96 5.80 10.74
C ILE A 144 -2.34 7.22 10.34
N GLU A 145 -3.37 7.77 10.97
CA GLU A 145 -3.81 9.15 10.73
C GLU A 145 -2.66 10.13 11.00
N THR A 146 -2.00 10.00 12.15
CA THR A 146 -0.86 10.85 12.50
C THR A 146 0.25 10.78 11.45
N LYS A 147 0.53 9.59 10.90
CA LYS A 147 1.53 9.39 9.84
C LYS A 147 1.08 10.01 8.51
N LEU A 148 -0.19 9.86 8.13
CA LEU A 148 -0.75 10.46 6.91
C LEU A 148 -0.78 11.98 7.01
N LEU A 149 -1.25 12.52 8.14
CA LEU A 149 -1.31 13.96 8.43
C LEU A 149 0.08 14.60 8.40
N LYS A 150 1.10 13.94 8.97
CA LYS A 150 2.49 14.39 8.88
C LYS A 150 3.01 14.47 7.43
N ARG A 151 2.60 13.53 6.56
CA ARG A 151 3.07 13.47 5.16
C ARG A 151 2.33 14.43 4.25
N LEU A 152 1.00 14.47 4.35
CA LEU A 152 0.12 15.30 3.53
C LEU A 152 0.09 16.75 4.01
N GLY A 153 0.31 16.97 5.31
CA GLY A 153 0.07 18.25 5.97
C GLY A 153 -1.41 18.44 6.32
N THR A 154 -1.67 19.19 7.38
CA THR A 154 -3.01 19.46 7.92
C THR A 154 -3.95 20.06 6.87
N ASN A 155 -3.45 21.00 6.05
CA ASN A 155 -4.25 21.65 5.01
C ASN A 155 -4.74 20.65 3.97
N ALA A 156 -3.84 19.82 3.41
CA ALA A 156 -4.24 18.82 2.43
C ALA A 156 -5.20 17.79 3.04
N TRP A 157 -4.91 17.32 4.26
CA TRP A 157 -5.77 16.36 4.96
C TRP A 157 -7.20 16.88 5.13
N ASN A 158 -7.36 18.15 5.51
CA ASN A 158 -8.66 18.74 5.76
C ASN A 158 -9.45 19.08 4.48
N GLN A 159 -8.76 19.31 3.37
CA GLN A 159 -9.38 19.72 2.09
C GLN A 159 -9.79 18.55 1.20
N ILE A 160 -9.14 17.38 1.31
CA ILE A 160 -9.54 16.19 0.53
C ILE A 160 -10.84 15.59 1.05
N GLU A 161 -11.60 14.94 0.16
CA GLU A 161 -12.87 14.31 0.50
C GLU A 161 -12.70 13.18 1.54
N ILE A 162 -13.75 12.95 2.35
CA ILE A 162 -13.77 11.87 3.36
C ILE A 162 -13.49 10.52 2.70
N SER A 163 -14.10 10.25 1.53
CA SER A 163 -13.86 9.03 0.77
C SER A 163 -12.39 8.86 0.37
N SER A 164 -11.69 9.96 0.05
CA SER A 164 -10.26 9.94 -0.23
C SER A 164 -9.42 9.65 1.00
N ARG A 165 -9.79 10.17 2.18
CA ARG A 165 -9.13 9.79 3.44
C ARG A 165 -9.29 8.29 3.73
N ASN A 166 -10.50 7.77 3.56
CA ASN A 166 -10.80 6.34 3.75
C ASN A 166 -9.99 5.45 2.80
N ASP A 167 -9.84 5.86 1.54
CA ASP A 167 -8.99 5.14 0.58
C ASP A 167 -7.50 5.21 0.98
N LEU A 168 -7.01 6.34 1.49
CA LEU A 168 -5.64 6.43 2.00
C LEU A 168 -5.39 5.53 3.22
N PHE A 169 -6.37 5.44 4.14
CA PHE A 169 -6.32 4.46 5.24
C PHE A 169 -6.28 3.03 4.70
N SER A 170 -7.14 2.71 3.73
CA SER A 170 -7.22 1.38 3.11
C SER A 170 -5.92 1.00 2.38
N ALA A 171 -5.30 1.97 1.70
CA ALA A 171 -4.00 1.82 1.07
C ALA A 171 -2.89 1.53 2.09
N TYR A 172 -2.88 2.28 3.20
CA TYR A 172 -1.92 2.09 4.28
C TYR A 172 -2.09 0.73 4.95
N LYS A 173 -3.33 0.34 5.24
CA LYS A 173 -3.67 -0.97 5.84
C LYS A 173 -3.18 -2.12 4.97
N HIS A 174 -3.44 -2.08 3.67
CA HIS A 174 -2.98 -3.11 2.74
C HIS A 174 -1.45 -3.14 2.59
N LYS A 175 -0.81 -1.97 2.52
CA LYS A 175 0.64 -1.87 2.50
C LYS A 175 1.24 -2.59 3.70
N TYR A 176 0.71 -2.32 4.89
CA TYR A 176 1.19 -2.93 6.11
C TYR A 176 0.97 -4.44 6.10
N LEU A 177 -0.22 -4.91 5.70
CA LEU A 177 -0.54 -6.34 5.60
C LEU A 177 0.43 -7.09 4.67
N VAL A 178 0.81 -6.45 3.58
CA VAL A 178 1.81 -6.96 2.64
C VAL A 178 3.22 -6.97 3.25
N GLU A 179 3.60 -5.90 3.97
CA GLU A 179 4.92 -5.79 4.61
C GLU A 179 5.06 -6.69 5.85
N SER A 180 3.96 -7.10 6.48
CA SER A 180 3.97 -8.03 7.62
C SER A 180 4.09 -9.50 7.22
N ASP A 181 3.84 -9.84 5.95
CA ASP A 181 3.96 -11.22 5.45
C ASP A 181 5.45 -11.58 5.24
N ILE A 182 6.01 -12.26 6.24
CA ILE A 182 7.43 -12.68 6.27
C ILE A 182 7.81 -13.68 5.16
N PHE A 183 6.85 -14.33 4.51
CA PHE A 183 7.10 -15.34 3.48
C PHE A 183 7.00 -14.76 2.07
N THR A 184 6.11 -13.79 1.85
CA THR A 184 5.89 -13.23 0.52
C THR A 184 6.42 -11.80 0.33
N GLU A 185 7.02 -11.16 1.35
CA GLU A 185 7.46 -9.74 1.29
C GLU A 185 8.16 -9.35 -0.02
N ASN A 186 8.99 -10.24 -0.58
CA ASN A 186 9.78 -10.00 -1.80
C ASN A 186 8.99 -10.11 -3.12
N PHE A 187 7.80 -10.72 -3.12
CA PHE A 187 6.95 -10.88 -4.32
C PHE A 187 5.47 -10.52 -4.07
N SER A 188 5.17 -9.87 -2.95
CA SER A 188 3.83 -9.44 -2.59
C SER A 188 3.23 -8.44 -3.59
N ASP A 189 1.95 -8.61 -3.87
CA ASP A 189 1.21 -7.76 -4.81
C ASP A 189 0.63 -6.50 -4.13
N TYR A 190 1.15 -5.33 -4.49
CA TYR A 190 0.69 -4.04 -3.99
C TYR A 190 -0.52 -3.46 -4.75
N LYS A 191 -1.12 -4.20 -5.71
CA LYS A 191 -2.28 -3.76 -6.48
C LYS A 191 -3.41 -3.12 -5.67
N PRO A 192 -3.90 -3.72 -4.55
CA PRO A 192 -4.98 -3.10 -3.79
C PRO A 192 -4.60 -1.71 -3.27
N SER A 193 -3.40 -1.55 -2.69
CA SER A 193 -2.92 -0.25 -2.23
C SER A 193 -2.76 0.75 -3.37
N CYS A 194 -2.28 0.31 -4.53
CA CYS A 194 -2.18 1.17 -5.71
C CYS A 194 -3.54 1.64 -6.23
N LEU A 195 -4.54 0.76 -6.24
CA LEU A 195 -5.90 1.11 -6.65
C LEU A 195 -6.51 2.17 -5.73
N TYR A 196 -6.41 2.00 -4.42
CA TYR A 196 -6.88 3.01 -3.46
C TYR A 196 -6.21 4.37 -3.67
N ILE A 197 -4.88 4.40 -3.83
CA ILE A 197 -4.14 5.65 -4.08
C ILE A 197 -4.55 6.27 -5.43
N ALA A 198 -4.74 5.47 -6.46
CA ALA A 198 -5.20 5.93 -7.76
C ALA A 198 -6.63 6.51 -7.70
N SER A 199 -7.54 5.88 -6.95
CA SER A 199 -8.90 6.39 -6.74
C SER A 199 -8.92 7.76 -6.06
N VAL A 200 -7.99 8.02 -5.15
CA VAL A 200 -7.80 9.36 -4.57
C VAL A 200 -7.42 10.37 -5.65
N VAL A 201 -6.48 10.04 -6.53
CA VAL A 201 -6.06 10.94 -7.63
C VAL A 201 -7.20 11.16 -8.64
N GLU A 202 -7.93 10.11 -9.00
CA GLU A 202 -9.10 10.22 -9.88
C GLU A 202 -10.15 11.16 -9.29
N ARG A 203 -10.46 11.03 -8.00
CA ARG A 203 -11.47 11.86 -7.33
C ARG A 203 -11.01 13.29 -7.11
N GLU A 204 -9.87 13.46 -6.45
CA GLU A 204 -9.41 14.79 -6.04
C GLU A 204 -8.98 15.64 -7.24
N ILE A 205 -8.43 15.04 -8.30
CA ILE A 205 -7.84 15.78 -9.43
C ILE A 205 -8.67 15.67 -10.69
N VAL A 206 -8.85 14.44 -11.19
CA VAL A 206 -9.45 14.21 -12.51
C VAL A 206 -10.91 14.65 -12.51
N HIS A 207 -11.70 14.14 -11.57
CA HIS A 207 -13.12 14.50 -11.46
C HIS A 207 -13.30 15.98 -11.14
N SER A 208 -12.52 16.54 -10.23
CA SER A 208 -12.55 17.97 -9.89
C SER A 208 -12.28 18.86 -11.11
N PHE A 209 -11.23 18.56 -11.87
CA PHE A 209 -10.88 19.30 -13.09
C PHE A 209 -12.00 19.22 -14.12
N PHE A 210 -12.41 18.01 -14.51
CA PHE A 210 -13.39 17.85 -15.59
C PHE A 210 -14.78 18.37 -15.22
N LYS A 211 -15.18 18.25 -13.94
CA LYS A 211 -16.42 18.85 -13.44
C LYS A 211 -16.36 20.37 -13.46
N GLY A 212 -15.23 20.96 -13.06
CA GLY A 212 -15.00 22.40 -13.14
C GLY A 212 -15.02 22.90 -14.58
N PHE A 213 -14.31 22.21 -15.46
CA PHE A 213 -14.19 22.59 -16.86
C PHE A 213 -15.51 22.48 -17.62
N TYR A 214 -16.27 21.41 -17.38
CA TYR A 214 -17.62 21.27 -17.95
C TYR A 214 -18.54 22.41 -17.51
N ARG A 215 -18.50 22.83 -16.24
CA ARG A 215 -19.30 23.96 -15.73
C ARG A 215 -18.91 25.27 -16.40
N PHE A 216 -17.62 25.51 -16.57
CA PHE A 216 -17.10 26.68 -17.29
C PHE A 216 -17.62 26.71 -18.74
N MET A 217 -17.57 25.59 -19.45
CA MET A 217 -18.09 25.49 -20.82
C MET A 217 -19.60 25.75 -20.90
N CYS A 218 -20.40 25.20 -19.96
CA CYS A 218 -21.84 25.48 -19.92
C CYS A 218 -22.17 26.95 -19.63
N GLN A 219 -21.32 27.67 -18.89
CA GLN A 219 -21.50 29.10 -18.64
C GLN A 219 -21.24 29.93 -19.91
N GLN A 220 -20.26 29.54 -20.72
CA GLN A 220 -19.97 30.21 -21.99
C GLN A 220 -20.98 29.85 -23.10
N TYR A 221 -21.49 28.61 -23.10
CA TYR A 221 -22.32 28.06 -24.17
C TYR A 221 -23.58 27.38 -23.60
N SER A 222 -24.55 28.18 -23.18
CA SER A 222 -25.74 27.75 -22.43
C SER A 222 -26.63 26.69 -23.13
N HIS A 223 -26.61 26.63 -24.47
CA HIS A 223 -27.42 25.70 -25.25
C HIS A 223 -26.73 24.37 -25.58
N GLN A 224 -25.41 24.27 -25.34
CA GLN A 224 -24.61 23.09 -25.67
C GLN A 224 -24.45 22.18 -24.45
N LYS A 225 -24.62 20.86 -24.66
CA LYS A 225 -24.56 19.84 -23.59
C LYS A 225 -23.35 18.93 -23.68
N GLU A 226 -22.66 18.94 -24.81
CA GLU A 226 -21.45 18.16 -25.06
C GLU A 226 -20.42 19.02 -25.78
N PHE A 227 -19.17 18.98 -25.33
CA PHE A 227 -18.06 19.75 -25.90
C PHE A 227 -16.94 18.80 -26.28
N VAL A 228 -16.34 18.97 -27.46
CA VAL A 228 -15.16 18.20 -27.85
C VAL A 228 -13.96 19.13 -27.74
N ILE A 229 -13.06 18.84 -26.80
CA ILE A 229 -11.86 19.64 -26.55
C ILE A 229 -10.67 18.68 -26.55
N ALA A 230 -9.71 18.90 -27.45
CA ALA A 230 -8.53 18.05 -27.60
C ALA A 230 -8.88 16.55 -27.76
N GLY A 231 -9.96 16.23 -28.48
CA GLY A 231 -10.43 14.86 -28.65
C GLY A 231 -11.12 14.23 -27.42
N VAL A 232 -11.27 14.99 -26.32
CA VAL A 232 -12.04 14.56 -25.14
C VAL A 232 -13.47 15.12 -25.22
N THR A 233 -14.45 14.24 -25.18
CA THR A 233 -15.87 14.63 -25.10
C THR A 233 -16.26 14.94 -23.65
N LEU A 234 -16.38 16.24 -23.35
CA LEU A 234 -16.86 16.77 -22.08
C LEU A 234 -18.38 16.72 -21.99
N ARG A 235 -18.87 16.12 -20.90
CA ARG A 235 -20.29 16.00 -20.54
C ARG A 235 -20.47 15.86 -19.02
N ASN A 236 -21.68 16.14 -18.54
CA ASN A 236 -22.04 16.16 -17.10
C ASN A 236 -21.64 14.88 -16.33
N ARG A 237 -21.66 13.72 -16.99
CA ARG A 237 -21.28 12.41 -16.42
C ARG A 237 -20.24 11.69 -17.27
N GLY A 238 -19.28 12.45 -17.82
CA GLY A 238 -18.19 11.86 -18.59
C GLY A 238 -17.34 10.93 -17.75
N LYS A 239 -16.85 9.84 -18.37
CA LYS A 239 -15.88 8.93 -17.76
C LYS A 239 -14.49 9.38 -18.20
N TYR A 240 -13.80 10.07 -17.30
CA TYR A 240 -12.45 10.57 -17.55
C TYR A 240 -11.44 9.73 -16.77
N THR A 241 -10.22 9.62 -17.31
CA THR A 241 -9.16 8.81 -16.70
C THR A 241 -7.96 9.70 -16.36
N ILE A 242 -7.13 9.26 -15.42
CA ILE A 242 -5.88 9.96 -15.05
C ILE A 242 -5.04 10.28 -16.30
N GLY A 243 -4.89 9.33 -17.21
CA GLY A 243 -4.08 9.47 -18.42
C GLY A 243 -4.62 10.47 -19.46
N SER A 244 -5.87 10.93 -19.33
CA SER A 244 -6.44 11.92 -20.28
C SER A 244 -6.00 13.35 -19.99
N LEU A 245 -5.67 13.67 -18.74
CA LEU A 245 -5.41 15.03 -18.29
C LEU A 245 -4.06 15.62 -18.74
N PRO A 246 -2.92 14.89 -18.75
CA PRO A 246 -1.61 15.44 -19.18
C PRO A 246 -1.65 16.06 -20.58
N TYR A 247 -2.38 15.42 -21.49
CA TYR A 247 -2.57 15.89 -22.85
C TYR A 247 -3.19 17.29 -22.88
N LEU A 248 -4.19 17.57 -22.04
CA LEU A 248 -4.89 18.87 -22.02
C LEU A 248 -3.99 20.00 -21.51
N ILE A 249 -3.08 19.72 -20.58
CA ILE A 249 -2.38 20.78 -19.81
C ILE A 249 -0.94 21.05 -20.27
N ALA A 250 -0.28 20.14 -20.97
CA ALA A 250 1.14 20.30 -21.31
C ALA A 250 1.49 19.93 -22.77
N LYS A 251 2.50 20.61 -23.33
CA LYS A 251 3.06 20.29 -24.66
C LYS A 251 4.06 19.14 -24.59
N GLU A 252 4.67 18.96 -23.43
CA GLU A 252 5.65 17.92 -23.15
C GLU A 252 5.69 17.67 -21.63
N TRP A 253 6.07 16.46 -21.24
CA TRP A 253 6.21 16.06 -19.84
C TRP A 253 7.11 14.83 -19.71
N ASP A 254 7.56 14.54 -18.50
CA ASP A 254 8.36 13.35 -18.20
C ASP A 254 7.46 12.17 -17.85
N THR A 255 7.66 11.04 -18.52
CA THR A 255 6.91 9.80 -18.29
C THR A 255 7.84 8.63 -18.00
N PHE A 256 7.30 7.54 -17.45
CA PHE A 256 8.07 6.33 -17.20
C PHE A 256 8.51 5.67 -18.51
N ASN A 257 9.77 5.26 -18.57
CA ASN A 257 10.26 4.33 -19.57
C ASN A 257 9.57 2.97 -19.37
N GLU A 258 8.86 2.47 -20.40
CA GLU A 258 8.07 1.24 -20.30
C GLU A 258 8.93 0.00 -20.09
N SER A 259 10.16 -0.05 -20.64
CA SER A 259 11.03 -1.22 -20.45
C SER A 259 11.53 -1.32 -19.01
N VAL A 260 11.73 -0.17 -18.35
CA VAL A 260 12.11 -0.11 -16.93
C VAL A 260 10.89 -0.33 -16.04
N LEU A 261 9.75 0.29 -16.38
CA LEU A 261 8.53 0.23 -15.60
C LEU A 261 8.04 -1.20 -15.38
N ASN A 262 8.20 -2.07 -16.37
CA ASN A 262 7.76 -3.46 -16.31
C ASN A 262 8.74 -4.41 -15.59
N GLN A 263 9.86 -3.91 -15.06
CA GLN A 263 10.83 -4.74 -14.36
C GLN A 263 10.39 -5.05 -12.92
N GLU A 264 10.82 -6.20 -12.43
CA GLU A 264 10.58 -6.62 -11.06
C GLU A 264 11.34 -5.80 -10.02
N TYR A 265 12.57 -5.40 -10.34
CA TYR A 265 13.44 -4.63 -9.48
C TYR A 265 13.96 -3.40 -10.22
N LEU A 266 14.20 -2.33 -9.47
CA LEU A 266 14.80 -1.11 -10.00
C LEU A 266 16.28 -1.10 -9.64
N SER A 267 17.16 -1.33 -10.62
CA SER A 267 18.61 -1.25 -10.42
C SER A 267 19.07 0.22 -10.29
N ASN A 268 20.34 0.44 -9.93
CA ASN A 268 20.89 1.80 -9.89
C ASN A 268 20.97 2.41 -11.29
N ASP A 269 21.41 1.63 -12.28
CA ASP A 269 21.51 2.09 -13.68
C ASP A 269 20.13 2.42 -14.27
N ASP A 270 19.08 1.74 -13.82
CA ASP A 270 17.71 2.02 -14.23
C ASP A 270 17.19 3.38 -13.73
N ARG A 271 17.74 3.92 -12.65
CA ARG A 271 17.26 5.20 -12.07
C ARG A 271 17.47 6.36 -13.02
N ASP A 272 18.59 6.38 -13.74
CA ASP A 272 18.95 7.47 -14.65
C ASP A 272 18.11 7.44 -15.94
N ARG A 273 17.61 6.26 -16.31
CA ARG A 273 16.74 6.05 -17.49
C ARG A 273 15.28 5.78 -17.14
N LEU A 274 14.90 5.97 -15.87
CA LEU A 274 13.55 5.67 -15.37
C LEU A 274 12.50 6.52 -16.07
N TYR A 275 12.85 7.76 -16.38
CA TYR A 275 11.97 8.71 -17.06
C TYR A 275 12.56 9.12 -18.40
N TYR A 276 11.67 9.46 -19.33
CA TYR A 276 12.04 10.13 -20.57
C TYR A 276 11.03 11.24 -20.87
N GLN A 277 11.47 12.24 -21.62
CA GLN A 277 10.62 13.34 -22.04
C GLN A 277 9.70 12.90 -23.18
N LYS A 278 8.39 13.01 -22.98
CA LYS A 278 7.34 12.73 -23.95
C LYS A 278 6.80 14.04 -24.53
N LEU A 279 6.79 14.13 -25.85
CA LEU A 279 6.06 15.16 -26.58
C LEU A 279 4.59 14.80 -26.68
N ASN A 280 3.73 15.81 -26.59
CA ASN A 280 2.30 15.65 -26.79
C ASN A 280 2.03 15.35 -28.28
N ASP A 281 1.67 14.11 -28.57
CA ASP A 281 1.34 13.61 -29.89
C ASP A 281 -0.12 13.88 -30.30
N GLN A 282 -0.95 14.39 -29.39
CA GLN A 282 -2.30 14.83 -29.72
C GLN A 282 -2.25 16.21 -30.40
N LYS A 283 -2.91 16.30 -31.55
CA LYS A 283 -3.13 17.56 -32.26
C LYS A 283 -4.15 18.41 -31.52
N ILE A 284 -3.72 19.06 -30.44
CA ILE A 284 -4.54 20.03 -29.70
C ILE A 284 -4.43 21.37 -30.40
N SER A 285 -5.58 21.94 -30.79
CA SER A 285 -5.63 23.25 -31.44
C SER A 285 -5.16 24.36 -30.47
N SER A 286 -4.68 25.47 -31.03
CA SER A 286 -4.33 26.64 -30.22
C SER A 286 -5.54 27.21 -29.47
N SER A 287 -6.74 27.09 -30.04
CA SER A 287 -7.99 27.52 -29.39
C SER A 287 -8.33 26.64 -28.18
N ASP A 288 -8.18 25.33 -28.28
CA ASP A 288 -8.47 24.41 -27.17
C ASP A 288 -7.49 24.63 -26.01
N ARG A 289 -6.22 24.86 -26.33
CA ARG A 289 -5.19 25.27 -25.35
C ARG A 289 -5.58 26.55 -24.63
N GLN A 290 -6.05 27.55 -25.38
CA GLN A 290 -6.46 28.83 -24.81
C GLN A 290 -7.66 28.65 -23.87
N LEU A 291 -8.68 27.87 -24.27
CA LEU A 291 -9.84 27.57 -23.43
C LEU A 291 -9.46 26.90 -22.10
N VAL A 292 -8.54 25.93 -22.14
CA VAL A 292 -8.04 25.28 -20.91
C VAL A 292 -7.32 26.29 -20.02
N ASN A 293 -6.51 27.19 -20.59
CA ASN A 293 -5.81 28.23 -19.82
C ASN A 293 -6.78 29.24 -19.20
N GLU A 294 -7.77 29.73 -19.96
CA GLU A 294 -8.82 30.64 -19.47
C GLU A 294 -9.62 30.02 -18.32
N PHE A 295 -9.99 28.74 -18.46
CA PHE A 295 -10.62 27.99 -17.38
C PHE A 295 -9.73 27.96 -16.14
N LEU A 296 -8.46 27.56 -16.27
CA LEU A 296 -7.53 27.48 -15.15
C LEU A 296 -7.30 28.85 -14.50
N GLU A 297 -7.36 29.95 -15.25
CA GLU A 297 -7.24 31.32 -14.76
C GLU A 297 -8.39 31.73 -13.85
N GLN A 298 -9.62 31.38 -14.24
CA GLN A 298 -10.85 31.77 -13.55
C GLN A 298 -11.28 30.77 -12.46
N TRP A 299 -10.77 29.53 -12.51
CA TRP A 299 -11.15 28.48 -11.58
C TRP A 299 -10.59 28.71 -10.18
N GLN A 300 -11.47 29.12 -9.27
CA GLN A 300 -11.20 29.31 -7.84
C GLN A 300 -11.08 27.96 -7.12
N HIS A 301 -9.97 27.25 -7.38
CA HIS A 301 -9.67 25.95 -6.78
C HIS A 301 -8.15 25.75 -6.65
N PRO A 302 -7.64 25.14 -5.56
CA PRO A 302 -6.20 24.92 -5.36
C PRO A 302 -5.48 24.21 -6.54
N LEU A 303 -6.20 23.31 -7.21
CA LEU A 303 -5.68 22.62 -8.40
C LEU A 303 -5.34 23.58 -9.55
N SER A 304 -6.02 24.71 -9.67
CA SER A 304 -5.84 25.58 -10.84
C SER A 304 -4.42 26.11 -10.90
N GLN A 305 -3.88 26.61 -9.78
CA GLN A 305 -2.50 27.07 -9.67
C GLN A 305 -1.50 25.92 -9.85
N TRP A 306 -1.79 24.73 -9.30
CA TRP A 306 -0.91 23.59 -9.45
C TRP A 306 -0.84 23.09 -10.90
N LEU A 307 -1.98 23.00 -11.59
CA LEU A 307 -2.05 22.59 -13.00
C LEU A 307 -1.40 23.60 -13.95
N ARG A 308 -1.43 24.90 -13.64
CA ARG A 308 -0.70 25.95 -14.39
C ARG A 308 0.83 25.78 -14.37
N SER A 309 1.38 24.90 -13.52
CA SER A 309 2.79 24.48 -13.63
C SER A 309 3.07 23.55 -14.81
N ASN A 310 2.06 23.30 -15.66
CA ASN A 310 2.02 22.62 -16.95
C ASN A 310 2.84 21.33 -16.99
N SER A 311 4.12 21.39 -17.36
CA SER A 311 4.95 20.20 -17.57
C SER A 311 5.12 19.37 -16.29
N LYS A 312 5.36 19.99 -15.13
CA LYS A 312 5.57 19.24 -13.88
C LYS A 312 4.31 18.54 -13.39
N ALA A 313 3.17 19.22 -13.47
CA ALA A 313 1.87 18.63 -13.12
C ALA A 313 1.53 17.47 -14.08
N ALA A 314 1.72 17.68 -15.38
CA ALA A 314 1.54 16.64 -16.40
C ALA A 314 2.43 15.42 -16.16
N SER A 315 3.71 15.61 -15.85
CA SER A 315 4.63 14.51 -15.52
C SER A 315 4.08 13.66 -14.38
N LYS A 316 3.70 14.29 -13.26
CA LYS A 316 3.20 13.55 -12.09
C LYS A 316 1.88 12.83 -12.36
N ILE A 317 0.95 13.47 -13.07
CA ILE A 317 -0.33 12.86 -13.43
C ILE A 317 -0.10 11.64 -14.34
N ASP A 318 0.73 11.78 -15.37
CA ASP A 318 1.02 10.70 -16.30
C ASP A 318 1.77 9.54 -15.63
N GLN A 319 2.73 9.85 -14.76
CA GLN A 319 3.45 8.85 -13.97
C GLN A 319 2.51 8.06 -13.06
N VAL A 320 1.55 8.73 -12.39
CA VAL A 320 0.49 8.06 -11.64
C VAL A 320 -0.38 7.21 -12.57
N ALA A 321 -0.74 7.70 -13.76
CA ALA A 321 -1.54 6.94 -14.73
C ALA A 321 -0.82 5.66 -15.18
N LYS A 322 0.47 5.73 -15.47
CA LYS A 322 1.30 4.57 -15.84
C LYS A 322 1.34 3.52 -14.73
N LEU A 323 1.60 3.93 -13.49
CA LEU A 323 1.60 3.01 -12.33
C LEU A 323 0.22 2.44 -12.03
N ARG A 324 -0.85 3.24 -12.17
CA ARG A 324 -2.23 2.78 -12.06
C ARG A 324 -2.54 1.72 -13.12
N ASN A 325 -2.09 1.91 -14.35
CA ASN A 325 -2.35 0.96 -15.43
C ASN A 325 -1.74 -0.41 -15.18
N LEU A 326 -0.61 -0.50 -14.46
CA LEU A 326 -0.01 -1.78 -14.01
C LEU A 326 -1.00 -2.65 -13.23
N THR A 327 -1.99 -2.05 -12.54
CA THR A 327 -3.01 -2.80 -11.80
C THR A 327 -3.92 -3.66 -12.68
N ALA A 328 -4.05 -3.32 -13.97
CA ALA A 328 -4.85 -4.06 -14.94
C ALA A 328 -4.08 -5.23 -15.58
N HIS A 329 -2.76 -5.29 -15.41
CA HIS A 329 -1.93 -6.37 -15.95
C HIS A 329 -1.99 -7.62 -15.03
N PRO A 330 -1.70 -8.82 -15.56
CA PRO A 330 -1.68 -10.05 -14.75
C PRO A 330 -0.56 -10.05 -13.70
N MET A 331 0.59 -9.44 -14.01
CA MET A 331 1.75 -9.37 -13.10
C MET A 331 1.45 -8.57 -11.82
N PRO A 332 2.05 -8.91 -10.67
CA PRO A 332 1.89 -8.14 -9.44
C PRO A 332 2.47 -6.72 -9.60
N ILE A 333 2.04 -5.80 -8.75
CA ILE A 333 2.77 -4.54 -8.57
C ILE A 333 3.87 -4.75 -7.53
N TYR A 334 5.11 -4.51 -7.94
CA TYR A 334 6.28 -4.66 -7.11
C TYR A 334 6.47 -3.50 -6.13
N LYS A 335 7.19 -3.75 -5.03
CA LYS A 335 7.43 -2.79 -3.94
C LYS A 335 8.00 -1.45 -4.42
N TRP A 336 8.89 -1.47 -5.41
CA TRP A 336 9.50 -0.24 -5.92
C TRP A 336 8.48 0.61 -6.70
N GLN A 337 7.65 -0.01 -7.56
CA GLN A 337 6.57 0.66 -8.30
C GLN A 337 5.55 1.28 -7.34
N PHE A 338 5.15 0.51 -6.32
CA PHE A 338 4.30 1.01 -5.24
C PHE A 338 4.95 2.18 -4.49
N THR A 339 6.25 2.09 -4.19
CA THR A 339 6.99 3.16 -3.51
C THR A 339 7.03 4.44 -4.35
N GLU A 340 7.20 4.34 -5.67
CA GLU A 340 7.10 5.50 -6.58
C GLU A 340 5.70 6.11 -6.55
N LEU A 341 4.64 5.32 -6.66
CA LEU A 341 3.25 5.81 -6.58
C LEU A 341 3.00 6.51 -5.24
N TRP A 342 3.46 5.90 -4.15
CA TRP A 342 3.33 6.45 -2.81
C TRP A 342 4.00 7.83 -2.71
N LEU A 343 5.22 7.96 -3.22
CA LEU A 343 5.98 9.22 -3.14
C LEU A 343 5.40 10.29 -4.07
N LEU A 344 4.88 9.91 -5.23
CA LEU A 344 4.18 10.81 -6.14
C LEU A 344 2.93 11.40 -5.47
N VAL A 345 2.11 10.58 -4.82
CA VAL A 345 0.81 11.02 -4.30
C VAL A 345 0.88 11.58 -2.89
N ILE A 346 1.47 10.82 -1.97
CA ILE A 346 1.48 11.08 -0.52
C ILE A 346 2.80 11.75 -0.10
N GLY A 347 3.90 11.40 -0.78
CA GLY A 347 5.23 11.88 -0.43
C GLY A 347 5.86 11.14 0.76
N GLY A 348 7.05 11.59 1.13
CA GLY A 348 7.85 11.03 2.21
C GLY A 348 9.33 10.92 1.87
N LYS A 349 10.03 10.10 2.65
CA LYS A 349 11.46 9.82 2.49
C LYS A 349 11.67 8.31 2.31
N THR A 350 12.48 7.95 1.32
CA THR A 350 12.90 6.57 1.06
C THR A 350 14.05 6.16 1.99
N LYS A 351 14.31 4.85 2.10
CA LYS A 351 15.49 4.32 2.81
C LYS A 351 16.81 4.84 2.21
N SER A 352 16.85 5.05 0.89
CA SER A 352 17.99 5.64 0.18
C SER A 352 18.11 7.16 0.35
N GLY A 353 17.34 7.78 1.24
CA GLY A 353 17.44 9.21 1.54
C GLY A 353 16.67 10.15 0.61
N ARG A 354 16.20 9.68 -0.56
CA ARG A 354 15.36 10.46 -1.48
C ARG A 354 14.12 10.95 -0.75
N THR A 355 13.91 12.26 -0.73
CA THR A 355 12.76 12.92 -0.12
C THR A 355 11.92 13.56 -1.21
N GLN A 356 10.61 13.32 -1.20
CA GLN A 356 9.68 13.83 -2.20
C GLN A 356 8.42 14.35 -1.54
N LYS A 357 7.99 15.52 -2.00
CA LYS A 357 6.70 16.09 -1.63
C LYS A 357 5.61 15.47 -2.50
N GLY A 358 4.58 14.93 -1.86
CA GLY A 358 3.43 14.34 -2.55
C GLY A 358 2.58 15.41 -3.23
N LEU A 359 1.96 15.05 -4.35
CA LEU A 359 1.14 15.97 -5.15
C LEU A 359 -0.05 16.52 -4.34
N LEU A 360 -0.66 15.73 -3.44
CA LEU A 360 -1.76 16.22 -2.60
C LEU A 360 -1.28 17.37 -1.71
N LYS A 361 -0.11 17.22 -1.09
CA LYS A 361 0.50 18.30 -0.32
C LYS A 361 0.85 19.51 -1.19
N GLU A 362 1.38 19.29 -2.40
CA GLU A 362 1.69 20.41 -3.32
C GLU A 362 0.48 21.22 -3.73
N ILE A 363 -0.66 20.57 -3.97
CA ILE A 363 -1.91 21.21 -4.38
C ILE A 363 -2.44 22.11 -3.25
N TYR A 364 -2.51 21.59 -2.02
CA TYR A 364 -3.21 22.28 -0.93
C TYR A 364 -2.31 23.11 -0.01
N GLU A 365 -0.98 22.95 -0.06
CA GLU A 365 -0.07 23.79 0.74
C GLU A 365 0.18 25.16 0.11
N ARG A 366 -0.05 25.31 -1.21
CA ARG A 366 0.03 26.60 -1.92
C ARG A 366 -1.28 27.40 -1.90
N ALA A 367 -2.34 26.85 -1.33
CA ALA A 367 -3.69 27.41 -1.36
C ALA A 367 -3.97 28.46 -0.27
N VAL A 368 -2.95 28.99 0.40
CA VAL A 368 -3.10 30.10 1.36
C VAL A 368 -2.80 31.40 0.61
N PRO A 369 -3.72 32.39 0.60
CA PRO A 369 -3.47 33.71 0.04
C PRO A 369 -2.28 34.43 0.67
#